data_AF-A0ABD6A4B8-F1
#
_entry.id   AF-A0ABD6A4B8-F1
#
_cell.length_a   1.000
_cell.length_b   1.000
_cell.length_c   1.000
_cell.angle_alpha   90.00
_cell.angle_beta   90.00
_cell.angle_gamma   90.00
#
_symmetry.space_group_name_H-M   'P 1'
#
loop_
_entity.id
_entity.type
_entity.pdbx_description
1 polymer ?
#
loop_
_entity_poly.entity_id
_entity_poly.type
_entity_poly.pdbx_seq_one_letter_code
_entity_poly.pdbx_strand_id
1 'polypeptide(L)'
;MGLKRVGMSLFGFGLLFGSVVAVVFGLFEGSTDVGCPPGVEPLYSLERVALVPVQTLGGTPLSDLVRPRIVVNDGCNALEVSVLAQWAALFVLLGVVVGAIGLLRSRS
;
A
#
# COMPACT_ATOMS: atom_id res chain seq x y z
N MET A 1 -26.98 4.08 0.12
CA MET A 1 -26.06 4.96 -0.65
C MET A 1 -25.76 4.31 -1.99
N GLY A 2 -25.74 5.04 -3.11
CA GLY A 2 -25.43 4.44 -4.42
C GLY A 2 -23.96 4.01 -4.53
N LEU A 3 -23.68 2.94 -5.31
CA LEU A 3 -22.33 2.37 -5.49
C LEU A 3 -21.28 3.44 -5.87
N LYS A 4 -21.67 4.41 -6.70
CA LYS A 4 -20.83 5.55 -7.07
C LYS A 4 -20.34 6.35 -5.86
N ARG A 5 -21.24 6.63 -4.89
CA ARG A 5 -20.89 7.37 -3.67
C ARG A 5 -19.98 6.55 -2.77
N VAL A 6 -20.24 5.24 -2.65
CA VAL A 6 -19.39 4.34 -1.86
C VAL A 6 -17.97 4.29 -2.43
N GLY A 7 -17.84 4.13 -3.75
CA GLY A 7 -16.54 4.14 -4.43
C GLY A 7 -15.77 5.44 -4.23
N MET A 8 -16.44 6.60 -4.39
CA MET A 8 -15.83 7.91 -4.14
C MET A 8 -15.38 8.08 -2.68
N SER A 9 -16.18 7.65 -1.71
CA SER A 9 -15.81 7.72 -0.29
C SER A 9 -14.61 6.87 0.03
N LEU A 10 -14.54 5.65 -0.49
CA LEU A 10 -13.41 4.74 -0.31
C LEU A 10 -12.13 5.29 -0.95
N PHE A 11 -12.25 5.84 -2.16
CA PHE A 11 -11.13 6.47 -2.86
C PHE A 11 -10.59 7.67 -2.07
N GLY A 12 -11.48 8.58 -1.66
CA GLY A 12 -11.10 9.76 -0.88
C GLY A 12 -10.50 9.40 0.47
N PHE A 13 -11.09 8.42 1.17
CA PHE A 13 -10.54 7.91 2.42
C PHE A 13 -9.17 7.28 2.22
N GLY A 14 -8.98 6.46 1.18
CA GLY A 14 -7.70 5.84 0.88
C GLY A 14 -6.59 6.85 0.61
N LEU A 15 -6.88 7.91 -0.16
CA LEU A 15 -5.92 8.99 -0.42
C LEU A 15 -5.57 9.78 0.84
N LEU A 16 -6.57 10.15 1.64
CA LEU A 16 -6.36 10.92 2.87
C LEU A 16 -5.63 10.09 3.93
N PHE A 17 -6.01 8.82 4.09
CA PHE A 17 -5.34 7.91 5.01
C PHE A 17 -3.89 7.66 4.57
N GLY A 18 -3.67 7.41 3.27
CA GLY A 18 -2.35 7.21 2.70
C GLY A 18 -1.43 8.41 2.86
N SER A 19 -1.92 9.63 2.64
CA SER A 19 -1.11 10.84 2.80
C SER A 19 -0.72 11.07 4.25
N VAL A 20 -1.65 10.90 5.19
CA VAL A 20 -1.35 11.00 6.64
C VAL A 20 -0.34 9.96 7.06
N VAL A 21 -0.53 8.70 6.66
CA VAL A 21 0.41 7.61 6.98
C VAL A 21 1.80 7.90 6.42
N ALA A 22 1.90 8.31 5.16
CA ALA A 22 3.18 8.59 4.52
C ALA A 22 3.95 9.72 5.23
N VAL A 23 3.24 10.73 5.75
CA VAL A 23 3.86 11.84 6.48
C VAL A 23 4.25 11.44 7.91
N VAL A 24 3.39 10.72 8.62
CA VAL A 24 3.57 10.42 10.04
C VAL A 24 4.55 9.27 10.27
N PHE A 25 4.45 8.20 9.47
CA PHE A 25 5.22 6.98 9.66
C PHE A 25 6.26 6.73 8.57
N GLY A 26 6.22 7.52 7.49
CA GLY A 26 7.03 7.26 6.31
C GLY A 26 6.42 6.19 5.40
N LEU A 27 6.95 6.10 4.18
CA LEU A 27 6.50 5.12 3.18
C LEU A 27 7.10 3.73 3.41
N PHE A 28 8.25 3.65 4.09
CA PHE A 28 9.03 2.42 4.25
C PHE A 28 9.16 2.05 5.73
N GLU A 29 8.92 0.79 6.08
CA GLU A 29 9.14 0.20 7.40
C GLU A 29 10.29 -0.80 7.29
N GLY A 30 11.46 -0.43 7.81
CA GLY A 30 12.66 -1.25 7.68
C GLY A 30 13.47 -0.86 6.44
N SER A 31 14.61 -0.23 6.70
CA SER A 31 15.67 0.01 5.72
C SER A 31 16.93 -0.65 6.26
N THR A 32 17.74 -1.23 5.38
CA THR A 32 19.12 -1.59 5.74
C THR A 32 20.01 -0.34 5.89
N ASP A 33 19.49 0.85 5.55
CA ASP A 33 19.95 2.23 5.79
C ASP A 33 21.43 2.40 6.13
N VAL A 34 22.26 1.82 5.27
CA VAL A 34 23.60 2.32 5.03
C VAL A 34 23.44 3.16 3.77
N GLY A 35 23.50 4.49 3.91
CA GLY A 35 23.40 5.39 2.76
C GLY A 35 24.33 4.91 1.65
N CYS A 36 23.85 4.95 0.40
CA CYS A 36 24.65 4.50 -0.74
C CYS A 36 26.04 5.17 -0.71
N PRO A 37 27.10 4.43 -1.07
CA PRO A 37 28.43 5.01 -1.18
C PRO A 37 28.43 6.25 -2.07
N PRO A 38 29.28 7.25 -1.77
CA PRO A 38 29.35 8.47 -2.57
C PRO A 38 29.65 8.13 -4.04
N GLY A 39 28.85 8.67 -4.96
CA GLY A 39 28.98 8.43 -6.40
C GLY A 39 28.12 7.30 -6.97
N VAL A 40 27.33 6.61 -6.16
CA VAL A 40 26.30 5.66 -6.62
C VAL A 40 24.94 6.37 -6.61
N GLU A 41 24.30 6.52 -7.77
CA GLU A 41 22.94 7.02 -7.85
C GLU A 41 21.94 5.92 -7.45
N PRO A 42 20.92 6.23 -6.63
CA PRO A 42 19.93 5.25 -6.25
C PRO A 42 19.10 4.84 -7.46
N LEU A 43 19.10 3.54 -7.76
CA LEU A 43 18.31 2.92 -8.81
C LEU A 43 17.16 2.15 -8.16
N TYR A 44 16.01 2.82 -8.07
CA TYR A 44 14.81 2.21 -7.53
C TYR A 44 14.30 1.11 -8.46
N SER A 45 14.34 -0.12 -7.97
CA SER A 45 13.83 -1.30 -8.66
C SER A 45 12.93 -2.11 -7.73
N LEU A 46 11.91 -2.73 -8.30
CA LEU A 46 11.05 -3.64 -7.56
C LEU A 46 11.78 -4.96 -7.39
N GLU A 47 12.23 -5.24 -6.16
CA GLU A 47 13.02 -6.44 -5.86
C GLU A 47 12.11 -7.65 -5.66
N ARG A 48 11.06 -7.48 -4.84
CA ARG A 48 10.16 -8.56 -4.50
C ARG A 48 8.75 -8.07 -4.20
N VAL A 49 7.77 -8.74 -4.78
CA VAL A 49 6.38 -8.70 -4.34
C VAL A 49 5.99 -10.11 -3.95
N ALA A 50 5.66 -10.30 -2.67
CA ALA A 50 5.22 -11.58 -2.15
C ALA A 50 3.93 -11.41 -1.36
N LEU A 51 3.12 -12.46 -1.35
CA LEU A 51 1.98 -12.58 -0.47
C LEU A 51 2.43 -13.38 0.76
N VAL A 52 2.41 -12.76 1.93
CA VAL A 52 2.87 -13.38 3.18
C VAL A 52 1.71 -13.49 4.18
N PRO A 53 1.61 -14.61 4.91
CA PRO A 53 0.58 -14.77 5.93
C PRO A 53 0.81 -13.77 7.08
N VAL A 54 -0.28 -13.19 7.56
CA VAL A 54 -0.28 -12.27 8.70
C VAL A 54 -0.18 -13.10 9.97
N GLN A 55 1.02 -13.20 10.53
CA GLN A 55 1.23 -14.03 11.72
C GLN A 55 0.48 -13.50 12.95
N THR A 56 0.34 -12.18 13.08
CA THR A 56 -0.44 -11.55 14.16
C THR A 56 -1.05 -10.23 13.70
N LEU A 57 -2.30 -9.97 14.10
CA LEU A 57 -2.93 -8.64 14.01
C LEU A 57 -3.49 -8.29 15.39
N GLY A 58 -2.87 -7.35 16.11
CA GLY A 58 -3.31 -7.00 17.47
C GLY A 58 -3.22 -8.16 18.48
N GLY A 59 -2.27 -9.08 18.30
CA GLY A 59 -2.04 -10.22 19.21
C GLY A 59 -2.88 -11.46 18.94
N THR A 60 -3.79 -11.45 17.96
CA THR A 60 -4.50 -12.66 17.53
C THR A 60 -3.79 -13.30 16.32
N PRO A 61 -3.58 -14.63 16.32
CA PRO A 61 -3.03 -15.33 15.16
C PRO A 61 -4.07 -15.37 14.04
N LEU A 62 -3.71 -14.84 12.87
CA LEU A 62 -4.56 -14.77 11.68
C LEU A 62 -3.87 -15.45 10.51
N SER A 63 -3.63 -16.76 10.66
CA SER A 63 -2.93 -17.59 9.68
C SER A 63 -3.59 -17.63 8.30
N ASP A 64 -4.88 -17.33 8.20
CA ASP A 64 -5.63 -17.32 6.94
C ASP A 64 -5.61 -15.96 6.23
N LEU A 65 -5.19 -14.89 6.92
CA LEU A 65 -5.12 -13.58 6.32
C LEU A 65 -3.77 -13.39 5.65
N VAL A 66 -3.78 -13.07 4.36
CA VAL A 66 -2.57 -12.87 3.57
C VAL A 66 -2.42 -11.38 3.26
N ARG A 67 -1.23 -10.83 3.47
CA ARG A 67 -0.89 -9.44 3.13
C ARG A 67 0.14 -9.38 2.00
N PRO A 68 0.12 -8.34 1.16
CA PRO A 68 1.24 -8.06 0.30
C PRO A 68 2.48 -7.68 1.14
N ARG A 69 3.65 -8.05 0.64
CA ARG A 69 4.95 -7.59 1.11
C ARG A 69 5.70 -7.10 -0.11
N ILE A 70 5.89 -5.79 -0.17
CA ILE A 70 6.55 -5.11 -1.30
C ILE A 70 7.92 -4.66 -0.81
N VAL A 71 8.95 -5.22 -1.42
CA VAL A 71 10.34 -4.86 -1.18
C VAL A 71 10.86 -4.15 -2.43
N VAL A 72 11.33 -2.93 -2.22
CA VAL A 72 11.95 -2.07 -3.23
C VAL A 72 13.43 -2.02 -2.91
N ASN A 73 14.27 -2.14 -3.92
CA ASN A 73 15.71 -1.94 -3.78
C ASN A 73 16.07 -0.58 -4.38
N ASP A 74 16.80 0.25 -3.63
CA ASP A 74 17.31 1.54 -4.13
C ASP A 74 18.69 1.43 -4.80
N GLY A 75 19.20 0.21 -4.99
CA GLY A 75 20.51 -0.11 -5.53
C GLY A 75 21.50 -0.56 -4.46
N CYS A 76 21.35 -0.10 -3.22
CA CYS A 76 22.24 -0.42 -2.10
C CYS A 76 21.51 -1.05 -0.91
N ASN A 77 20.23 -0.73 -0.76
CA ASN A 77 19.40 -1.10 0.38
C ASN A 77 18.09 -1.72 -0.08
N ALA A 78 17.64 -2.71 0.68
CA ALA A 78 16.29 -3.24 0.56
C ALA A 78 15.36 -2.46 1.51
N LEU A 79 14.33 -1.87 0.95
CA LEU A 79 13.30 -1.07 1.61
C LEU A 79 11.98 -1.83 1.56
N GLU A 80 11.36 -2.08 2.70
CA GLU A 80 10.02 -2.67 2.74
C GLU A 80 8.96 -1.58 2.85
N VAL A 81 7.94 -1.61 1.98
CA VAL A 81 6.84 -0.65 2.00
C VAL A 81 5.98 -0.88 3.24
N SER A 82 5.66 0.18 3.97
CA SER A 82 4.88 0.11 5.19
C SER A 82 3.52 -0.53 4.98
N VAL A 83 3.09 -1.34 5.95
CA VAL A 83 1.83 -2.09 5.85
C VAL A 83 0.64 -1.14 5.72
N LEU A 84 0.70 -0.01 6.44
CA LEU A 84 -0.34 1.03 6.40
C LEU A 84 -0.45 1.68 5.02
N ALA A 85 0.67 1.95 4.34
CA ALA A 85 0.66 2.49 2.98
C ALA A 85 0.05 1.51 1.97
N GLN A 86 0.29 0.20 2.15
CA GLN A 86 -0.32 -0.84 1.31
C GLN A 86 -1.84 -0.90 1.50
N TRP A 87 -2.34 -0.79 2.74
CA TRP A 87 -3.79 -0.70 2.99
C TRP A 87 -4.41 0.55 2.38
N ALA A 88 -3.74 1.69 2.48
CA ALA A 88 -4.20 2.92 1.83
C ALA A 88 -4.33 2.73 0.31
N ALA A 89 -3.32 2.14 -0.34
CA ALA A 89 -3.36 1.83 -1.76
C ALA A 89 -4.52 0.88 -2.12
N LEU A 90 -4.80 -0.12 -1.27
CA LEU A 90 -5.92 -1.03 -1.46
C LEU A 90 -7.27 -0.31 -1.41
N PHE A 91 -7.47 0.63 -0.46
CA PHE A 91 -8.69 1.44 -0.40
C PHE A 91 -8.88 2.32 -1.64
N VAL A 92 -7.79 2.90 -2.15
CA VAL A 92 -7.81 3.68 -3.40
C VAL A 92 -8.27 2.80 -4.55
N LEU A 93 -7.65 1.63 -4.75
CA LEU A 93 -8.01 0.69 -5.81
C LEU A 93 -9.46 0.20 -5.69
N LEU A 94 -9.90 -0.17 -4.48
CA LEU A 94 -11.28 -0.61 -4.24
C LEU A 94 -12.27 0.51 -4.56
N GLY A 95 -11.95 1.75 -4.17
CA GLY A 95 -12.74 2.93 -4.47
C GLY A 95 -12.90 3.17 -5.97
N VAL A 96 -11.81 3.03 -6.74
CA VAL A 96 -11.84 3.13 -8.21
C VAL A 96 -12.72 2.04 -8.82
N VAL A 97 -12.53 0.78 -8.44
CA VAL A 97 -13.30 -0.35 -8.99
C VAL A 97 -14.78 -0.22 -8.68
N VAL A 98 -15.14 0.00 -7.40
CA VAL A 98 -16.54 0.13 -6.96
C VAL A 98 -17.19 1.37 -7.59
N GLY A 99 -16.45 2.48 -7.68
CA GLY A 99 -16.90 3.70 -8.33
C GLY A 99 -17.17 3.51 -9.81
N ALA A 100 -16.27 2.84 -10.53
CA ALA A 100 -16.41 2.53 -11.95
C ALA A 100 -17.61 1.61 -12.21
N ILE A 101 -17.79 0.56 -11.41
CA ILE A 101 -18.98 -0.31 -11.50
C ILE A 101 -20.26 0.50 -11.26
N GLY A 102 -20.25 1.41 -10.28
CA GLY A 102 -21.36 2.31 -10.02
C GLY A 102 -21.72 3.20 -11.21
N LEU A 103 -20.72 3.70 -11.93
CA LEU A 103 -20.92 4.50 -13.14
C LEU A 103 -21.50 3.66 -14.28
N LEU A 104 -20.95 2.46 -14.52
CA LEU A 104 -21.44 1.55 -15.56
C LEU A 104 -22.90 1.17 -15.32
N ARG A 105 -23.27 0.84 -14.07
CA ARG A 105 -24.63 0.46 -13.71
C ARG A 105 -25.62 1.61 -13.80
N SER A 106 -25.19 2.86 -13.62
CA SER A 106 -26.07 4.03 -13.78
C SER A 106 -26.43 4.37 -15.23
N ARG A 107 -25.72 3.78 -16.19
CA ARG A 107 -25.95 3.98 -17.64
C ARG A 107 -26.81 2.88 -18.29
N SER A 108 -27.06 1.78 -17.57
CA SER A 108 -27.96 0.69 -17.97
C SER A 108 -29.35 0.88 -17.41
#